data_AF-X1DDZ6-F1
#
_entry.id   AF-X1DDZ6-F1
#
_cell.length_a   1.000
_cell.length_b   1.000
_cell.length_c   1.000
_cell.angle_alpha   90.00
_cell.angle_beta   90.00
_cell.angle_gamma   90.00
#
_symmetry.space_group_name_H-M   'P 1'
#
loop_
_entity.id
_entity.type
_entity.pdbx_description
1 polymer ?
#
loop_
_entity_poly.entity_id
_entity_poly.type
_entity_poly.pdbx_seq_one_letter_code
_entity_poly.pdbx_strand_id
1 'polypeptide(L)'
;NIDGEDLISDPGTYVYTPLPARRNEYRSVKSHFTPRFPGKEPADLSLGLFRLDDTAKAECLYFGEEGFVGRHWGNKSPLYRMVEIWVDRVRIIDWSEAGAPLAKPAKLNPSPGYGITLIKNYQNHKIHENG
;
A
#
# COMPACT_ATOMS: atom_id res chain seq x y z
N ASN A 1 12.94 5.17 2.36
CA ASN A 1 14.08 5.64 1.57
C ASN A 1 15.27 4.73 1.85
N ILE A 2 15.88 4.14 0.82
CA ILE A 2 17.14 3.38 0.90
C ILE A 2 18.13 4.14 0.01
N ASP A 3 19.30 4.50 0.54
CA ASP A 3 20.36 5.22 -0.18
C ASP A 3 19.92 6.53 -0.85
N GLY A 4 18.98 7.26 -0.26
CA GLY A 4 18.44 8.49 -0.86
C GLY A 4 17.25 8.25 -1.79
N GLU A 5 16.88 7.00 -2.10
CA GLU A 5 15.79 6.67 -3.02
C GLU A 5 14.54 6.07 -2.34
N ASP A 6 13.36 6.56 -2.74
CA ASP A 6 12.07 6.00 -2.33
C ASP A 6 11.67 4.84 -3.23
N LEU A 7 12.01 3.63 -2.80
CA LEU A 7 11.67 2.38 -3.49
C LEU A 7 10.17 2.07 -3.45
N ILE A 8 9.54 2.31 -2.30
CA ILE A 8 8.10 2.10 -2.05
C ILE A 8 7.60 3.34 -1.31
N SER A 9 6.55 3.97 -1.85
CA SER A 9 5.94 5.15 -1.25
C SER A 9 4.46 5.17 -1.59
N ASP A 10 3.65 5.54 -0.60
CA ASP A 10 2.23 5.73 -0.81
C ASP A 10 2.00 6.98 -1.68
N PRO A 11 0.97 6.98 -2.53
CA PRO A 11 0.78 8.04 -3.52
C PRO A 11 0.32 9.38 -2.89
N GLY A 12 0.07 9.43 -1.58
CA GLY A 12 -0.42 10.59 -0.86
C GLY A 12 -1.90 10.48 -0.52
N THR A 13 -2.54 11.61 -0.22
CA THR A 13 -3.90 11.63 0.36
C THR A 13 -4.95 12.33 -0.51
N TYR A 14 -4.53 12.96 -1.63
CA TYR A 14 -5.39 13.69 -2.57
C TYR A 14 -6.43 14.59 -1.87
N VAL A 15 -5.95 15.35 -0.86
CA VAL A 15 -6.78 16.23 -0.03
C VAL A 15 -6.97 17.63 -0.65
N TYR A 16 -7.98 18.35 -0.15
CA TYR A 16 -8.30 19.75 -0.49
C TYR A 16 -8.77 20.04 -1.93
N THR A 17 -9.36 19.05 -2.61
CA THR A 17 -10.00 19.25 -3.92
C THR A 17 -11.41 18.62 -3.90
N PRO A 18 -12.45 19.25 -4.48
CA PRO A 18 -13.82 18.72 -4.49
C PRO A 18 -13.98 17.57 -5.52
N LEU A 19 -13.09 16.58 -5.49
CA LEU A 19 -13.12 15.41 -6.38
C LEU A 19 -13.21 14.12 -5.54
N PRO A 20 -14.41 13.76 -5.05
CA PRO A 20 -14.60 12.61 -4.16
C PRO A 20 -14.12 11.28 -4.74
N ALA A 21 -14.34 11.04 -6.03
CA ALA A 21 -13.91 9.82 -6.70
C ALA A 21 -12.38 9.66 -6.64
N ARG A 22 -11.65 10.73 -6.93
CA ARG A 22 -10.18 10.76 -6.83
C ARG A 22 -9.71 10.57 -5.41
N ARG A 23 -10.35 11.21 -4.43
CA ARG A 23 -10.00 10.97 -3.02
C ARG A 23 -10.20 9.51 -2.61
N ASN A 24 -11.24 8.86 -3.10
CA ASN A 24 -11.46 7.43 -2.86
C ASN A 24 -10.44 6.52 -3.57
N GLU A 25 -9.85 6.94 -4.70
CA GLU A 25 -8.70 6.23 -5.29
C GLU A 25 -7.55 6.20 -4.27
N TYR A 26 -7.19 7.31 -3.63
CA TYR A 26 -6.07 7.36 -2.68
C TYR A 26 -6.39 6.75 -1.30
N ARG A 27 -7.67 6.73 -0.88
CA ARG A 27 -8.13 6.03 0.35
C ARG A 27 -8.22 4.52 0.18
N SER A 28 -8.33 4.04 -1.06
CA SER A 28 -8.49 2.63 -1.37
C SER A 28 -7.22 1.86 -1.03
N VAL A 29 -7.38 0.65 -0.50
CA VAL A 29 -6.28 -0.32 -0.32
C VAL A 29 -5.55 -0.61 -1.64
N LYS A 30 -6.16 -0.27 -2.79
CA LYS A 30 -5.54 -0.38 -4.11
C LYS A 30 -4.26 0.44 -4.25
N SER A 31 -4.17 1.52 -3.47
CA SER A 31 -3.16 2.57 -3.58
C SER A 31 -1.98 2.39 -2.66
N HIS A 32 -2.08 1.44 -1.72
CA HIS A 32 -1.08 1.22 -0.70
C HIS A 32 -0.30 -0.07 -0.95
N PHE A 33 0.95 -0.10 -0.49
CA PHE A 33 1.79 -1.29 -0.53
C PHE A 33 1.43 -2.25 0.61
N THR A 34 0.30 -2.95 0.48
CA THR A 34 -0.29 -3.80 1.52
C THR A 34 -0.96 -5.03 0.90
N PRO A 35 -1.00 -6.21 1.57
CA PRO A 35 -1.67 -7.37 0.98
C PRO A 35 -3.18 -7.12 0.93
N ARG A 36 -3.80 -7.59 -0.15
CA ARG A 36 -5.25 -7.44 -0.35
C ARG A 36 -5.82 -8.55 -1.20
N PHE A 37 -7.10 -8.82 -1.01
CA PHE A 37 -7.88 -9.61 -1.96
C PHE A 37 -8.26 -8.75 -3.18
N PRO A 38 -8.28 -9.33 -4.39
CA PRO A 38 -8.74 -8.64 -5.59
C PRO A 38 -10.16 -8.06 -5.41
N GLY A 39 -10.31 -6.77 -5.71
CA GLY A 39 -11.62 -6.09 -5.72
C GLY A 39 -12.27 -5.91 -4.34
N LYS A 40 -11.52 -6.01 -3.25
CA LYS A 40 -12.05 -5.84 -1.88
C LYS A 40 -11.32 -4.72 -1.15
N GLU A 41 -12.11 -3.85 -0.53
CA GLU A 41 -11.64 -2.87 0.45
C GLU A 41 -11.76 -3.46 1.86
N PRO A 42 -10.84 -3.11 2.78
CA PRO A 42 -10.95 -3.51 4.19
C PRO A 42 -12.08 -2.76 4.92
N ALA A 43 -12.44 -1.54 4.48
CA ALA A 43 -13.50 -0.71 5.06
C ALA A 43 -14.43 -0.13 3.97
N ASP A 44 -15.67 0.23 4.32
CA ASP A 44 -16.64 0.80 3.37
C ASP A 44 -16.32 2.27 3.01
N LEU A 45 -15.94 2.49 1.76
CA LEU A 45 -15.67 3.81 1.18
C LEU A 45 -16.95 4.59 0.82
N SER A 46 -18.13 3.97 0.89
CA SER A 46 -19.43 4.56 0.53
C SER A 46 -20.06 5.36 1.66
N LEU A 47 -19.57 5.24 2.90
CA LEU A 47 -20.05 5.97 4.09
C LEU A 47 -19.74 7.46 4.07
N GLY A 48 -19.24 7.96 2.95
CA GLY A 48 -18.84 9.33 2.74
C GLY A 48 -17.34 9.55 2.87
N LEU A 49 -16.96 10.79 2.62
CA LEU A 49 -15.58 11.22 2.54
C LEU A 49 -14.91 11.36 3.92
N PHE A 50 -15.68 11.52 4.97
CA PHE A 50 -15.19 11.81 6.32
C PHE A 50 -15.47 10.68 7.31
N ARG A 51 -15.87 9.51 6.80
CA ARG A 51 -16.14 8.32 7.60
C ARG A 51 -15.56 7.09 6.91
N LEU A 52 -14.94 6.24 7.71
CA LEU A 52 -14.72 4.82 7.43
C LEU A 52 -15.41 4.07 8.56
N ASP A 53 -15.95 2.89 8.29
CA ASP A 53 -16.38 2.01 9.36
C ASP A 53 -15.17 1.46 10.12
N ASP A 54 -15.45 0.84 11.26
CA ASP A 54 -14.46 0.19 12.11
C ASP A 54 -14.45 -1.33 11.88
N THR A 55 -14.83 -1.79 10.67
CA THR A 55 -14.84 -3.22 10.33
C THR A 55 -13.45 -3.75 10.05
N ALA A 56 -12.55 -2.89 9.56
CA ALA A 56 -11.14 -3.19 9.41
C ALA A 56 -10.46 -3.26 10.78
N LYS A 57 -9.97 -4.44 11.15
CA LYS A 57 -9.25 -4.72 12.38
C LYS A 57 -7.86 -5.25 12.07
N ALA A 58 -6.95 -5.08 13.01
CA ALA A 58 -5.59 -5.56 12.88
C ALA A 58 -5.03 -6.02 14.22
N GLU A 59 -4.04 -6.90 14.14
CA GLU A 59 -3.33 -7.44 15.29
C GLU A 59 -1.86 -7.61 14.92
N CYS A 60 -0.99 -7.17 15.83
CA CYS A 60 0.43 -7.48 15.80
C CYS A 60 0.64 -8.82 16.51
N LEU A 61 1.09 -9.84 15.77
CA LEU A 61 1.32 -11.18 16.30
C LEU A 61 2.75 -11.34 16.81
N TYR A 62 3.70 -10.64 16.18
CA TYR A 62 5.10 -10.59 16.59
C TYR A 62 5.71 -9.25 16.18
N PHE A 63 6.53 -8.70 17.06
CA PHE A 63 7.41 -7.57 16.75
C PHE A 63 8.67 -7.70 17.61
N GLY A 64 9.82 -7.85 16.98
CA GLY A 64 11.09 -8.12 17.67
C GLY A 64 12.29 -8.10 16.73
N GLU A 65 13.38 -8.70 17.18
CA GLU A 65 14.67 -8.68 16.46
C GLU A 65 14.60 -9.35 15.08
N GLU A 66 13.73 -10.35 14.92
CA GLU A 66 13.54 -11.05 13.63
C GLU A 66 12.62 -10.28 12.67
N GLY A 67 12.02 -9.19 13.13
CA GLY A 67 11.15 -8.32 12.35
C GLY A 67 9.71 -8.27 12.88
N PHE A 68 8.74 -8.46 12.00
CA PHE A 68 7.32 -8.24 12.28
C PHE A 68 6.43 -9.31 11.64
N VAL A 69 5.41 -9.74 12.38
CA VAL A 69 4.26 -10.49 11.84
C VAL A 69 2.99 -9.79 12.29
N GLY A 70 2.15 -9.41 11.33
CA GLY A 70 0.84 -8.84 11.59
C GLY A 70 -0.23 -9.50 10.75
N ARG A 71 -1.46 -9.37 11.22
CA ARG A 71 -2.65 -9.68 10.41
C ARG A 71 -3.63 -8.53 10.44
N HIS A 72 -4.35 -8.37 9.33
CA HIS A 72 -5.54 -7.52 9.28
C HIS A 72 -6.70 -8.29 8.70
N TRP A 73 -7.91 -7.93 9.11
CA TRP A 73 -9.14 -8.50 8.60
C TRP A 73 -10.21 -7.43 8.53
N GLY A 74 -11.26 -7.73 7.76
CA GLY A 74 -12.44 -6.89 7.61
C GLY A 74 -13.55 -7.79 7.09
N ASN A 75 -14.12 -7.46 5.93
CA ASN A 75 -15.17 -8.27 5.29
C ASN A 75 -14.70 -9.63 4.70
N LYS A 76 -13.49 -10.10 5.05
CA LYS A 76 -12.86 -11.32 4.52
C LYS A 76 -11.97 -11.99 5.57
N SER A 77 -11.52 -13.20 5.22
CA SER A 77 -10.52 -13.95 5.98
C SER A 77 -9.29 -13.10 6.29
N PRO A 78 -8.60 -13.36 7.41
CA PRO A 78 -7.39 -12.64 7.75
C PRO A 78 -6.33 -12.68 6.64
N LEU A 79 -5.69 -11.54 6.44
CA LEU A 79 -4.51 -11.34 5.61
C LEU A 79 -3.32 -11.12 6.52
N TYR A 80 -2.29 -11.92 6.32
CA TYR A 80 -1.08 -11.87 7.10
C TYR A 80 0.04 -11.25 6.28
N ARG A 81 0.90 -10.49 6.97
CA ARG A 81 2.16 -10.01 6.44
C ARG A 81 3.26 -10.28 7.45
N MET A 82 4.31 -10.92 6.98
CA MET A 82 5.59 -11.01 7.68
C MET A 82 6.61 -10.12 6.97
N VAL A 83 7.35 -9.34 7.76
CA VAL A 83 8.47 -8.52 7.30
C VAL A 83 9.70 -8.92 8.09
N GLU A 84 10.68 -9.51 7.42
CA GLU A 84 12.00 -9.82 7.98
C GLU A 84 13.00 -8.79 7.47
N ILE A 85 13.81 -8.25 8.37
CA ILE A 85 14.88 -7.29 8.05
C ILE A 85 16.22 -7.98 8.24
N TRP A 86 17.02 -8.00 7.18
CA TRP A 86 18.37 -8.55 7.16
C TRP A 86 19.36 -7.42 6.81
N VAL A 87 20.65 -7.70 6.98
CA VAL A 87 21.72 -6.72 6.69
C VAL A 87 21.69 -6.23 5.24
N ASP A 88 21.29 -7.08 4.30
CA ASP A 88 21.37 -6.86 2.86
C ASP A 88 20.01 -6.91 2.16
N ARG A 89 18.92 -7.21 2.89
CA ARG A 89 17.59 -7.36 2.30
C ARG A 89 16.45 -7.12 3.27
N VAL A 90 15.31 -6.74 2.72
CA VAL A 90 14.01 -6.82 3.38
C VAL A 90 13.21 -7.92 2.68
N ARG A 91 12.70 -8.89 3.44
CA ARG A 91 11.86 -9.96 2.92
C ARG A 91 10.43 -9.77 3.41
N ILE A 92 9.48 -9.75 2.48
CA ILE A 92 8.07 -9.58 2.77
C ILE A 92 7.32 -10.81 2.26
N ILE A 93 6.57 -11.45 3.14
CA ILE A 93 5.73 -12.60 2.82
C ILE A 93 4.30 -12.27 3.20
N ASP A 94 3.41 -12.40 2.22
CA ASP A 94 1.98 -12.16 2.39
C ASP A 94 1.21 -13.46 2.18
N TRP A 95 0.26 -13.78 3.05
CA TRP A 95 -0.58 -14.97 2.89
C TRP A 95 -1.97 -14.80 3.49
N SER A 96 -2.83 -15.78 3.19
CA SER A 96 -4.15 -15.92 3.79
C SER A 96 -4.50 -17.39 3.95
N GLU A 97 -5.26 -17.70 5.00
CA GLU A 97 -5.85 -19.03 5.20
C GLU A 97 -6.93 -19.37 4.17
N ALA A 98 -7.46 -18.38 3.45
CA ALA A 98 -8.49 -18.59 2.43
C ALA A 98 -7.99 -19.31 1.16
N GLY A 99 -6.67 -19.47 0.99
CA GLY A 99 -6.06 -20.09 -0.20
C GLY A 99 -6.25 -19.32 -1.52
N ALA A 100 -6.90 -18.15 -1.48
CA ALA A 100 -7.11 -17.30 -2.65
C ALA A 100 -5.85 -16.47 -2.97
N PRO A 101 -5.53 -16.24 -4.26
CA PRO A 101 -4.39 -15.43 -4.64
C PRO A 101 -4.58 -13.98 -4.18
N LEU A 102 -3.53 -13.41 -3.58
CA LEU A 102 -3.49 -12.00 -3.18
C LEU A 102 -3.15 -11.12 -4.39
N ALA A 103 -3.74 -9.93 -4.43
CA ALA A 103 -3.48 -8.99 -5.51
C ALA A 103 -2.11 -8.34 -5.35
N LYS A 104 -1.42 -8.13 -6.48
CA LYS A 104 -0.19 -7.34 -6.51
C LYS A 104 -0.49 -5.86 -6.18
N PRO A 105 0.47 -5.15 -5.55
CA PRO A 105 0.37 -3.70 -5.36
C PRO A 105 0.11 -3.00 -6.71
N ALA A 106 -0.79 -2.01 -6.72
CA ALA A 106 -0.99 -1.18 -7.90
C ALA A 106 -0.23 0.13 -7.72
N LYS A 107 0.38 0.64 -8.80
CA LYS A 107 1.11 1.90 -8.78
C LYS A 107 0.16 3.02 -9.20
N LEU A 108 -0.16 3.91 -8.27
CA LEU A 108 -0.75 5.21 -8.60
C LEU A 108 0.34 6.26 -8.72
N ASN A 109 0.06 7.28 -9.51
CA ASN A 109 0.91 8.46 -9.56
C ASN A 109 0.78 9.25 -8.25
N PRO A 110 1.90 9.71 -7.66
CA PRO A 110 1.86 10.55 -6.47
C PRO A 110 1.06 11.83 -6.70
N SER A 111 0.44 12.36 -5.66
CA SER A 111 -0.25 13.64 -5.69
C SER A 111 0.09 14.46 -4.44
N PRO A 112 0.53 15.72 -4.59
CA PRO A 112 0.65 16.66 -3.47
C PRO A 112 -0.72 17.22 -3.02
N GLY A 113 -1.83 16.78 -3.63
CA GLY A 113 -3.15 17.38 -3.48
C GLY A 113 -3.48 18.40 -4.58
N TYR A 114 -4.51 19.22 -4.35
CA TYR A 114 -4.93 20.32 -5.24
C TYR A 114 -5.28 19.90 -6.68
N GLY A 115 -5.71 18.65 -6.89
CA GLY A 115 -6.02 18.12 -8.21
C GLY A 115 -4.80 17.82 -9.08
N ILE A 116 -3.58 17.89 -8.52
CA ILE A 116 -2.34 17.66 -9.24
C ILE A 116 -1.95 16.19 -9.10
N THR A 117 -1.65 15.54 -10.21
CA THR A 117 -1.04 14.22 -10.24
C THR A 117 0.35 14.35 -10.85
N LEU A 118 1.38 13.92 -10.13
CA LEU A 118 2.76 13.96 -10.61
C LEU A 118 2.98 12.79 -11.58
N ILE A 119 3.15 13.11 -12.86
CA ILE A 119 3.59 12.14 -13.86
C ILE A 119 5.08 11.95 -13.67
N LYS A 120 5.51 10.83 -13.08
CA LYS A 120 6.93 10.43 -13.11
C LYS A 120 7.24 9.99 -14.55
N ASN A 121 7.79 10.89 -15.36
CA ASN A 121 8.49 10.51 -16.59
C ASN A 121 9.75 9.73 -16.18
N TYR A 122 9.67 8.40 -16.16
CA TYR A 122 10.86 7.57 -16.14
C TYR A 122 11.55 7.71 -17.51
N GLN A 123 12.32 8.78 -17.70
CA GLN A 123 13.34 8.80 -18.74
C GLN A 123 14.50 7.94 -18.22
N ASN A 124 14.82 6.91 -18.98
CA ASN A 124 15.92 5.99 -18.73
C ASN A 124 17.24 6.75 -18.59
N HIS A 125 17.77 6.88 -17.37
CA HIS A 125 19.21 7.03 -17.22
C HIS A 125 19.84 5.65 -17.20
N LYS A 126 20.03 5.08 -18.41
CA LYS A 126 21.18 4.21 -18.63
C LYS A 126 22.41 5.11 -18.56
N ILE A 127 23.07 5.14 -17.41
CA ILE A 127 24.51 5.39 -17.40
C ILE A 127 25.14 4.17 -18.06
N HIS A 128 25.49 4.35 -19.33
CA HIS A 128 26.41 3.48 -20.02
C HIS A 128 27.77 3.60 -19.33
N GLU A 129 28.20 2.56 -18.65
CA GLU A 129 29.63 2.27 -18.56
C GLU A 129 30.09 1.83 -19.96
N ASN A 130 31.07 2.54 -20.51
CA ASN A 130 32.15 2.00 -21.34
C ASN A 130 33.11 3.13 -21.73
N GLY A 131 34.36 2.99 -21.32
CA GLY A 131 35.50 3.88 -21.59
C GLY A 131 36.61 3.64 -20.59
#